data_AF-A0A015XGN8-F1
#
_entry.id   AF-A0A015XGN8-F1
#
_cell.length_a   1.000
_cell.length_b   1.000
_cell.length_c   1.000
_cell.angle_alpha   90.00
_cell.angle_beta   90.00
_cell.angle_gamma   90.00
#
_symmetry.space_group_name_H-M   'P 1'
#
loop_
_entity.id
_entity.type
_entity.pdbx_description
1 polymer ?
#
loop_
_entity_poly.entity_id
_entity_poly.type
_entity_poly.pdbx_seq_one_letter_code
_entity_poly.pdbx_strand_id
1 'polypeptide(L)'
;MTQDRLDIFEKVLLLYGEYVLLNLYSSAKVMERYEDCAIMRDLMKRHNIDERNEIQDWQAELWRCGYSGEIAGINFPYYMHEAVKMVGY
;
A
#
# COMPACT_ATOMS: atom_id res chain seq x y z
N MET A 1 -2.10 20.32 0.71
CA MET A 1 -0.89 19.47 0.83
C MET A 1 -1.17 18.16 1.56
N THR A 2 -1.50 18.16 2.86
CA THR A 2 -1.72 16.89 3.59
C THR A 2 -2.93 16.10 3.07
N GLN A 3 -4.03 16.78 2.73
CA GLN A 3 -5.20 16.14 2.12
C GLN A 3 -4.87 15.53 0.75
N ASP A 4 -4.16 16.27 -0.11
CA ASP A 4 -3.76 15.77 -1.43
C ASP A 4 -2.87 14.51 -1.34
N ARG A 5 -1.96 14.47 -0.35
CA ARG A 5 -1.12 13.30 -0.09
C ARG A 5 -1.93 12.12 0.43
N LEU A 6 -2.85 12.34 1.37
CA LEU A 6 -3.75 11.31 1.87
C LEU A 6 -4.57 10.69 0.74
N ASP A 7 -5.16 11.52 -0.13
CA ASP A 7 -5.98 11.07 -1.27
C ASP A 7 -5.15 10.20 -2.23
N ILE A 8 -3.87 10.53 -2.45
CA ILE A 8 -2.95 9.72 -3.26
C ILE A 8 -2.70 8.35 -2.61
N PHE A 9 -2.41 8.29 -1.31
CA PHE A 9 -2.17 7.03 -0.62
C PHE A 9 -3.42 6.16 -0.51
N GLU A 10 -4.58 6.77 -0.28
CA GLU A 10 -5.87 6.08 -0.30
C GLU A 10 -6.15 5.50 -1.69
N LYS A 11 -5.85 6.26 -2.75
CA LYS A 11 -5.95 5.75 -4.13
C LYS A 11 -5.01 4.58 -4.40
N VAL A 12 -3.79 4.63 -3.91
CA VAL A 12 -2.84 3.49 -3.98
C VAL A 12 -3.44 2.25 -3.29
N LEU A 13 -3.98 2.41 -2.08
CA LEU A 13 -4.61 1.32 -1.33
C LEU A 13 -5.76 0.69 -2.12
N LEU A 14 -6.65 1.52 -2.67
CA LEU A 14 -7.83 1.05 -3.41
C LEU A 14 -7.48 0.38 -4.74
N LEU A 15 -6.42 0.83 -5.43
CA LEU A 15 -6.02 0.27 -6.72
C LEU A 15 -5.14 -0.97 -6.60
N TYR A 16 -4.25 -0.99 -5.62
CA TYR A 16 -3.14 -1.95 -5.57
C TYR A 16 -3.13 -2.82 -4.31
N GLY A 17 -3.93 -2.48 -3.30
CA GLY A 17 -4.07 -3.27 -2.08
C GLY A 17 -3.09 -2.92 -0.97
N GLU A 18 -3.36 -3.49 0.20
CA GLU A 18 -2.66 -3.18 1.45
C GLU A 18 -1.17 -3.51 1.42
N TYR A 19 -0.78 -4.63 0.79
CA TYR A 19 0.62 -5.04 0.73
C TYR A 19 1.49 -4.05 -0.05
N VAL A 20 0.94 -3.42 -1.09
CA VAL A 20 1.61 -2.37 -1.86
C VAL A 20 1.77 -1.10 -1.01
N LEU A 21 0.75 -0.71 -0.25
CA LEU A 21 0.84 0.41 0.69
C LEU A 21 1.90 0.16 1.79
N LEU A 22 1.98 -1.06 2.33
CA LEU A 22 2.97 -1.44 3.35
C LEU A 22 4.41 -1.38 2.84
N ASN A 23 4.62 -1.82 1.60
CA ASN A 23 5.93 -1.73 0.96
C ASN A 23 6.32 -0.27 0.67
N LEU A 24 5.39 0.56 0.19
CA LEU A 24 5.60 2.00 0.03
C LEU A 24 5.94 2.69 1.36
N TYR A 25 5.22 2.35 2.43
CA TYR A 25 5.50 2.84 3.77
C TYR A 25 6.91 2.45 4.24
N SER A 26 7.35 1.22 3.93
CA SER A 26 8.72 0.79 4.20
C SER A 26 9.76 1.57 3.40
N SER A 27 9.51 1.82 2.11
CA SER A 27 10.38 2.68 1.29
C SER A 27 10.43 4.12 1.81
N ALA A 28 9.29 4.70 2.21
CA ALA A 28 9.22 6.06 2.76
C ALA A 28 10.02 6.20 4.07
N LYS A 29 10.01 5.17 4.94
CA LYS A 29 10.86 5.13 6.14
C LYS A 29 12.34 5.19 5.80
N VAL A 30 12.78 4.41 4.81
CA VAL A 30 14.18 4.38 4.35
C VAL A 30 14.61 5.71 3.72
N MET A 31 13.70 6.37 3.02
CA MET A 31 13.93 7.68 2.41
C MET A 31 13.70 8.87 3.36
N GLU A 32 13.45 8.60 4.65
CA GLU A 32 13.20 9.63 5.67
C GLU A 32 12.02 10.58 5.35
N ARG A 33 11.04 10.10 4.56
CA ARG A 33 9.81 10.85 4.24
C ARG A 33 8.81 10.74 5.39
N TYR A 34 9.14 11.34 6.53
CA TYR A 34 8.40 11.13 7.79
C TYR A 34 6.96 11.66 7.76
N GLU A 35 6.67 12.73 7.02
CA GLU A 35 5.31 13.23 6.83
C GLU A 35 4.43 12.20 6.12
N ASP A 36 4.93 11.63 5.04
CA ASP A 36 4.24 10.56 4.31
C ASP A 36 4.06 9.31 5.18
N CYS A 37 5.06 8.97 5.99
CA CYS A 37 4.96 7.88 6.95
C CYS A 37 3.83 8.11 7.95
N ALA A 38 3.66 9.33 8.45
CA ALA A 38 2.59 9.68 9.38
C ALA A 38 1.21 9.56 8.71
N ILE A 39 1.08 10.04 7.46
CA ILE A 39 -0.17 9.96 6.69
C ILE A 39 -0.54 8.50 6.40
N MET A 40 0.41 7.70 5.89
CA MET A 40 0.17 6.27 5.62
C MET A 40 -0.16 5.50 6.89
N ARG A 41 0.49 5.82 8.02
CA ARG A 41 0.18 5.19 9.31
C ARG A 41 -1.24 5.50 9.79
N ASP A 42 -1.71 6.74 9.61
CA ASP A 42 -3.08 7.09 9.93
C ASP A 42 -4.08 6.37 9.01
N LEU A 43 -3.79 6.31 7.71
CA LEU A 43 -4.58 5.57 6.73
C LEU A 43 -4.66 4.07 7.08
N MET A 44 -3.54 3.42 7.36
CA MET A 44 -3.50 1.99 7.76
C MET A 44 -4.36 1.72 9.00
N LYS A 45 -4.34 2.62 10.00
CA LYS A 45 -5.21 2.51 11.19
C LYS A 45 -6.69 2.60 10.83
N ARG A 46 -7.08 3.52 9.93
CA ARG A 46 -8.48 3.68 9.49
C ARG A 46 -9.01 2.43 8.78
N HIS A 47 -8.14 1.74 8.05
CA HIS A 47 -8.48 0.51 7.31
C HIS A 47 -8.18 -0.78 8.08
N ASN A 48 -7.72 -0.69 9.33
CA ASN A 48 -7.34 -1.85 10.16
C ASN A 48 -6.27 -2.75 9.52
N ILE A 49 -5.28 -2.15 8.85
CA ILE A 49 -4.14 -2.83 8.25
C ILE A 49 -3.02 -2.96 9.29
N ASP A 50 -2.51 -4.17 9.51
CA ASP A 50 -1.35 -4.40 10.38
C ASP A 50 -0.05 -4.16 9.61
N GLU A 51 0.89 -3.44 10.23
CA GLU A 51 2.25 -3.23 9.68
C GLU A 51 3.02 -4.55 9.48
N ARG A 52 2.54 -5.65 10.07
CA ARG A 52 3.12 -6.99 9.99
C ARG A 52 2.52 -7.87 8.88
N ASN A 53 1.49 -7.41 8.16
CA ASN A 53 0.88 -8.21 7.10
C ASN A 53 1.94 -8.58 6.04
N GLU A 54 2.02 -9.86 5.74
CA GLU A 54 2.89 -10.40 4.71
C GLU A 54 2.14 -10.51 3.37
N ILE A 55 2.86 -10.85 2.30
CA ILE A 55 2.25 -11.00 0.98
C ILE A 55 1.16 -12.09 1.00
N GLN A 56 1.34 -13.13 1.81
CA GLN A 56 0.40 -14.24 1.95
C GLN A 56 -0.92 -13.79 2.60
N ASP A 57 -0.88 -12.86 3.54
CA ASP A 57 -2.09 -12.32 4.19
C ASP A 57 -2.95 -11.57 3.16
N TRP A 58 -2.30 -10.72 2.37
CA TRP A 58 -2.95 -9.99 1.28
C TRP A 58 -3.50 -10.93 0.19
N GLN A 59 -2.74 -11.94 -0.20
CA GLN A 59 -3.20 -12.95 -1.17
C GLN A 59 -4.43 -13.72 -0.64
N ALA A 60 -4.44 -14.04 0.66
CA ALA A 60 -5.57 -14.71 1.31
C ALA A 60 -6.81 -13.79 1.40
N GLU A 61 -6.63 -12.49 1.63
CA GLU A 61 -7.70 -11.50 1.57
C GLU A 61 -8.32 -11.40 0.18
N LEU A 62 -7.50 -11.30 -0.86
CA LEU A 62 -7.97 -11.28 -2.23
C LEU A 62 -8.76 -12.55 -2.57
N TRP A 63 -8.27 -13.70 -2.12
CA TRP A 63 -8.97 -14.97 -2.29
C TRP A 63 -10.33 -15.00 -1.57
N ARG A 64 -10.42 -14.49 -0.33
CA ARG A 64 -11.69 -14.35 0.41
C ARG A 64 -12.69 -13.46 -0.33
N CYS A 65 -12.21 -12.48 -1.09
CA CYS A 65 -13.03 -11.59 -1.92
C CYS A 65 -13.35 -12.15 -3.32
N GLY A 66 -12.93 -13.38 -3.64
CA GLY A 66 -13.17 -14.03 -4.94
C GLY A 66 -12.17 -13.64 -6.03
N TYR A 67 -11.08 -12.95 -5.70
CA TYR A 67 -9.99 -12.60 -6.61
C TYR A 67 -8.85 -13.62 -6.55
N SER A 68 -7.99 -13.64 -7.57
CA SER A 68 -6.78 -14.48 -7.55
C SER A 68 -5.65 -13.76 -6.82
N GLY A 69 -5.36 -14.19 -5.59
CA GLY A 69 -4.19 -13.74 -4.83
C GLY A 69 -2.87 -14.09 -5.53
N GLU A 70 -2.80 -15.24 -6.21
CA GLU A 70 -1.60 -15.63 -6.98
C GLU A 70 -1.28 -14.62 -8.08
N ILE A 71 -2.27 -14.25 -8.90
CA ILE A 71 -2.11 -13.26 -9.96
C ILE A 71 -1.72 -11.89 -9.38
N ALA A 72 -2.31 -11.49 -8.25
CA ALA A 72 -1.95 -10.25 -7.58
C ALA A 72 -0.50 -10.25 -7.08
N GLY A 73 -0.02 -11.38 -6.54
CA GLY A 73 1.37 -11.55 -6.16
C GLY A 73 2.33 -11.50 -7.35
N ILE A 74 1.97 -12.12 -8.48
CA ILE A 74 2.75 -12.04 -9.73
C ILE A 74 2.87 -10.60 -10.23
N ASN A 75 1.78 -9.83 -10.14
CA ASN A 75 1.73 -8.44 -10.61
C ASN A 75 2.27 -7.43 -9.58
N PHE A 76 2.64 -7.86 -8.38
CA PHE A 76 3.13 -6.98 -7.32
C PHE A 76 4.26 -6.02 -7.78
N PRO A 77 5.30 -6.44 -8.52
CA PRO A 77 6.35 -5.54 -8.99
C PRO A 77 5.81 -4.41 -9.89
N TYR A 78 4.81 -4.72 -10.72
CA TYR A 78 4.16 -3.73 -11.57
C TYR A 78 3.32 -2.74 -10.75
N TYR A 79 2.56 -3.23 -9.76
CA TYR A 79 1.78 -2.38 -8.86
C TYR A 79 2.68 -1.44 -8.04
N MET A 80 3.80 -1.95 -7.53
CA MET A 80 4.78 -1.12 -6.82
C MET A 80 5.35 -0.02 -7.70
N HIS A 81 5.70 -0.33 -8.95
CA HIS A 81 6.23 0.65 -9.90
C HIS A 81 5.23 1.78 -10.18
N GLU A 82 3.97 1.43 -10.43
CA GLU A 82 2.93 2.43 -10.69
C GLU A 82 2.57 3.23 -9.43
N ALA A 83 2.61 2.60 -8.26
CA ALA A 83 2.36 3.27 -6.99
C ALA A 83 3.46 4.28 -6.65
N VAL A 84 4.74 3.93 -6.84
CA VAL A 84 5.90 4.84 -6.69
C VAL A 84 5.76 6.08 -7.58
N LYS A 85 5.41 5.88 -8.86
CA LYS A 85 5.15 6.98 -9.80
C LYS A 85 4.01 7.89 -9.33
N MET A 86 2.91 7.29 -8.87
CA MET A 86 1.74 8.04 -8.42
C MET A 86 2.04 8.90 -7.19
N VAL A 87 2.86 8.37 -6.28
CA VAL A 87 3.28 9.06 -5.07
C VAL A 87 4.38 10.11 -5.35
N GLY A 88 5.09 10.00 -6.47
CA GLY A 88 6.17 10.93 -6.83
C GLY A 88 7.45 10.69 -6.00
N TYR A 89 7.78 9.41 -5.81
CA TYR A 89 9.00 8.96 -5.14
C TYR A 89 10.18 8.86 -6.10
#